data_AF-A0A067SZJ4-F1
#
_entry.id   AF-A0A067SZJ4-F1
#
_cell.length_a   1.000
_cell.length_b   1.000
_cell.length_c   1.000
_cell.angle_alpha   90.00
_cell.angle_beta   90.00
_cell.angle_gamma   90.00
#
_symmetry.space_group_name_H-M   'P 1'
#
loop_
_entity.id
_entity.type
_entity.pdbx_description
1 polymer ?
#
loop_
_entity_poly.entity_id
_entity_poly.type
_entity_poly.pdbx_seq_one_letter_code
_entity_poly.pdbx_strand_id
1 'polypeptide(L)'
;MDEVRQKVYGDADTAGDVQANQDFKIRDPTLFLPSHPPEICDDKDCKGCPNCPQLGKWYATFKDEVDHIVLRSNVHSCRVSSKGKSQDSNGRPNNAPKGCITADGTCAARFPRDLYEKTTIDPEDGHIDMRKQEPFINTFTPALTMIMRCNTDTTSLLSGTAVKAVISYVTDYITKQSLKTHQLFSTAYEVLQRRTLEPIDPDKPLSGARRTLLKIVNSLSTKLEIGSPMAAMYLLGHEDHYTSHKFVPFYWRTFVAQVRREATPQTSVNNDYPELNLNLDGDDDAQERVEIGQVEQKYFIRSNVSDYIHRPHKFERTNLYNWVQGSSKQSRSKADIKAFKFLLRHFDVPTGQHGLGDVDLDEIPEDLRDKSEQSRQLILQRYLNQAFHQDHPQFLSHYCSFNRQRLRAMVPNFLGGGLPRSDEGDREFYCSTMLTLFKPFRHGTEVIGANNNWDTTFTEHVFTGRELELMKNFNLRYECLDARDDHSAKRKAAR
;
A
#
# COMPACT_ATOMS: atom_id res chain seq x y z
N MET A 1 -37.99 -3.33 -20.37
CA MET A 1 -37.48 -4.65 -19.92
C MET A 1 -38.23 -5.81 -20.55
N ASP A 2 -39.56 -5.82 -20.56
CA ASP A 2 -40.33 -6.96 -21.08
C ASP A 2 -40.15 -7.18 -22.58
N GLU A 3 -40.06 -6.11 -23.39
CA GLU A 3 -39.68 -6.21 -24.81
C GLU A 3 -38.31 -6.88 -25.01
N VAL A 4 -37.32 -6.52 -24.19
CA VAL A 4 -35.98 -7.11 -24.25
C VAL A 4 -36.00 -8.56 -23.77
N ARG A 5 -36.77 -8.89 -22.73
CA ARG A 5 -36.96 -10.28 -22.28
C ARG A 5 -37.62 -11.13 -23.35
N GLN A 6 -38.64 -10.61 -24.04
CA GLN A 6 -39.29 -11.30 -25.15
C GLN A 6 -38.32 -11.50 -26.31
N LYS A 7 -37.49 -10.50 -26.63
CA LYS A 7 -36.45 -10.63 -27.65
C LYS A 7 -35.38 -11.69 -27.30
N VAL A 8 -35.00 -11.79 -26.03
CA VAL A 8 -33.91 -12.70 -25.57
C VAL A 8 -34.39 -14.12 -25.27
N TYR A 9 -35.62 -14.28 -24.77
CA TYR A 9 -36.17 -15.55 -24.29
C TYR A 9 -37.44 -16.02 -25.01
N GLY A 10 -38.11 -15.16 -25.79
CA GLY A 10 -39.44 -15.42 -26.35
C GLY A 10 -39.52 -16.47 -27.46
N ASP A 11 -38.39 -16.80 -28.10
CA ASP A 11 -38.35 -17.84 -29.15
C ASP A 11 -38.23 -19.28 -28.59
N ALA A 12 -38.20 -19.46 -27.27
CA ALA A 12 -37.96 -20.77 -26.65
C ALA A 12 -39.19 -21.68 -26.53
N ASP A 13 -40.42 -21.16 -26.63
CA ASP A 13 -41.64 -21.90 -26.25
C ASP A 13 -42.63 -22.20 -27.40
N THR A 14 -42.31 -21.89 -28.65
CA THR A 14 -43.19 -22.22 -29.80
C THR A 14 -42.41 -22.75 -31.01
N ALA A 15 -42.07 -24.04 -30.99
CA ALA A 15 -42.13 -24.94 -32.15
C ALA A 15 -41.44 -26.26 -31.82
N GLY A 16 -42.23 -27.32 -31.69
CA GLY A 16 -41.73 -28.67 -31.96
C GLY A 16 -41.50 -28.79 -33.45
N ASP A 17 -40.27 -28.57 -33.92
CA ASP A 17 -39.78 -29.15 -35.17
C ASP A 17 -38.24 -29.20 -35.15
N VAL A 18 -37.76 -30.41 -34.91
CA VAL A 18 -36.36 -30.79 -34.87
C VAL A 18 -35.93 -31.07 -36.30
N GLN A 19 -35.43 -30.07 -37.05
CA GLN A 19 -34.48 -30.18 -38.18
C GLN A 19 -34.52 -28.97 -39.13
N ALA A 20 -34.37 -27.74 -38.63
CA ALA A 20 -33.99 -26.59 -39.46
C ALA A 20 -33.33 -25.44 -38.68
N ASN A 21 -32.85 -25.70 -37.46
CA ASN A 21 -32.56 -24.64 -36.48
C ASN A 21 -31.16 -24.78 -35.86
N GLN A 22 -30.13 -24.97 -36.69
CA GLN A 22 -28.74 -25.10 -36.24
C GLN A 22 -27.89 -23.84 -36.38
N ASP A 23 -28.31 -22.81 -37.14
CA ASP A 23 -27.46 -21.63 -37.41
C ASP A 23 -27.91 -20.32 -36.73
N PHE A 24 -29.05 -20.28 -36.02
CA PHE A 24 -29.52 -19.09 -35.29
C PHE A 24 -29.94 -19.35 -33.83
N LYS A 25 -29.35 -20.36 -33.17
CA LYS A 25 -29.30 -20.32 -31.70
C LYS A 25 -28.42 -19.15 -31.31
N ILE A 26 -29.03 -18.03 -30.93
CA ILE A 26 -28.36 -16.82 -30.44
C ILE A 26 -27.30 -17.24 -29.42
N ARG A 27 -26.03 -17.16 -29.83
CA ARG A 27 -24.90 -17.67 -29.06
C ARG A 27 -24.83 -16.88 -27.76
N ASP A 28 -24.79 -17.56 -26.61
CA ASP A 28 -24.77 -16.90 -25.30
C ASP A 28 -23.50 -16.05 -25.16
N PRO A 29 -23.61 -14.70 -25.10
CA PRO A 29 -22.45 -13.82 -25.03
C PRO A 29 -21.64 -14.00 -23.75
N THR A 30 -22.18 -14.62 -22.71
CA THR A 30 -21.41 -14.91 -21.48
C THR A 30 -20.35 -16.01 -21.66
N LEU A 31 -20.38 -16.74 -22.78
CA LEU A 31 -19.53 -17.91 -23.02
C LEU A 31 -18.39 -17.69 -24.05
N PHE A 32 -18.22 -16.48 -24.57
CA PHE A 32 -17.16 -16.16 -25.53
C PHE A 32 -16.62 -14.75 -25.35
N LEU A 33 -15.41 -14.49 -25.87
CA LEU A 33 -14.76 -13.19 -25.79
C LEU A 33 -15.41 -12.15 -26.71
N PRO A 34 -15.40 -10.85 -26.35
CA PRO A 34 -15.95 -9.80 -27.20
C PRO A 34 -15.22 -9.67 -28.53
N SER A 35 -15.99 -9.32 -29.57
CA SER A 35 -15.43 -8.94 -30.85
C SER A 35 -14.77 -7.56 -30.74
N HIS A 36 -13.59 -7.41 -31.35
CA HIS A 36 -12.90 -6.12 -31.41
C HIS A 36 -13.72 -5.10 -32.22
N PRO A 37 -13.77 -3.83 -31.80
CA PRO A 37 -14.40 -2.78 -32.59
C PRO A 37 -13.65 -2.60 -33.92
N PRO A 38 -14.36 -2.36 -35.04
CA PRO A 38 -13.74 -2.04 -36.32
C PRO A 38 -13.04 -0.68 -36.27
N GLU A 39 -12.16 -0.42 -37.24
CA GLU A 39 -11.47 0.88 -37.36
C GLU A 39 -12.46 2.04 -37.50
N ILE A 40 -12.23 3.10 -36.73
CA ILE A 40 -13.06 4.30 -36.71
C ILE A 40 -12.71 5.16 -37.94
N CYS A 41 -13.71 5.75 -38.57
CA CYS A 41 -13.48 6.76 -39.61
C CYS A 41 -13.08 8.09 -38.96
N ASP A 42 -11.95 8.67 -39.38
CA ASP A 42 -11.45 9.95 -38.84
C ASP A 42 -12.26 11.17 -39.29
N ASP A 43 -13.15 11.01 -40.29
CA ASP A 43 -13.88 12.10 -40.91
C ASP A 43 -15.31 12.22 -40.34
N LYS A 44 -15.63 13.36 -39.73
CA LYS A 44 -16.90 13.58 -39.00
C LYS A 44 -18.12 13.61 -39.92
N ASP A 45 -17.94 14.05 -41.17
CA ASP A 45 -19.00 14.18 -42.18
C ASP A 45 -18.78 13.21 -43.35
N CYS A 46 -18.49 11.95 -43.02
CA CYS A 46 -18.19 10.93 -44.02
C CYS A 46 -19.42 10.60 -44.91
N LYS A 47 -19.26 10.74 -46.24
CA LYS A 47 -20.30 10.50 -47.25
C LYS A 47 -20.36 9.06 -47.80
N GLY A 48 -19.81 8.07 -47.07
CA GLY A 48 -19.93 6.65 -47.42
C GLY A 48 -18.61 5.88 -47.47
N CYS A 49 -17.86 5.86 -46.35
CA CYS A 49 -16.71 4.97 -46.21
C CYS A 49 -17.14 3.51 -45.95
N PRO A 50 -16.35 2.49 -46.33
CA PRO A 50 -16.65 1.09 -46.01
C PRO A 50 -16.63 0.80 -44.50
N ASN A 51 -15.89 1.59 -43.71
CA ASN A 51 -15.79 1.44 -42.26
C ASN A 51 -17.05 1.92 -41.52
N CYS A 52 -17.80 2.85 -42.11
CA CYS A 52 -18.93 3.53 -41.49
C CYS A 52 -20.14 2.56 -41.31
N PRO A 53 -20.54 1.76 -42.33
CA PRO A 53 -21.52 0.68 -42.17
C PRO A 53 -21.04 -0.44 -41.24
N GLN A 54 -19.75 -0.78 -41.25
CA GLN A 54 -19.19 -1.81 -40.38
C GLN A 54 -19.26 -1.41 -38.91
N LEU A 55 -18.91 -0.16 -38.59
CA LEU A 55 -19.04 0.40 -37.25
C LEU A 55 -20.49 0.45 -36.80
N GLY A 56 -21.41 0.87 -37.68
CA GLY A 56 -22.85 0.85 -37.40
C GLY A 56 -23.37 -0.56 -37.09
N LYS A 57 -22.94 -1.56 -37.86
CA LYS A 57 -23.28 -2.98 -37.63
C LYS A 57 -22.71 -3.48 -36.30
N TRP A 58 -21.43 -3.21 -36.02
CA TRP A 58 -20.80 -3.59 -34.76
C TRP A 58 -21.51 -2.94 -33.56
N TYR A 59 -21.90 -1.67 -33.67
CA TYR A 59 -22.60 -0.97 -32.60
C TYR A 59 -24.01 -1.54 -32.33
N ALA A 60 -24.70 -2.00 -33.37
CA ALA A 60 -25.96 -2.72 -33.22
C ALA A 60 -25.76 -4.07 -32.50
N THR A 61 -24.74 -4.84 -32.90
CA THR A 61 -24.36 -6.09 -32.21
C THR A 61 -23.92 -5.85 -30.77
N PHE A 62 -23.17 -4.78 -30.51
CA PHE A 62 -22.75 -4.37 -29.16
C PHE A 62 -23.93 -4.15 -28.24
N LYS A 63 -24.96 -3.40 -28.69
CA LYS A 63 -26.17 -3.16 -27.90
C LYS A 63 -26.92 -4.46 -27.60
N ASP A 64 -27.06 -5.30 -28.63
CA ASP A 64 -27.73 -6.58 -28.51
C ASP A 64 -27.04 -7.53 -27.52
N GLU A 65 -25.71 -7.66 -27.62
CA GLU A 65 -24.93 -8.49 -26.70
C GLU A 65 -24.98 -7.96 -25.26
N VAL A 66 -24.93 -6.64 -25.06
CA VAL A 66 -25.09 -6.03 -23.73
C VAL A 66 -26.45 -6.37 -23.14
N ASP A 67 -27.54 -6.22 -23.89
CA ASP A 67 -28.90 -6.58 -23.44
C ASP A 67 -28.97 -8.05 -22.99
N HIS A 68 -28.39 -8.95 -23.79
CA HIS A 68 -28.30 -10.38 -23.47
C HIS A 68 -27.50 -10.64 -22.18
N ILE A 69 -26.34 -9.99 -22.01
CA ILE A 69 -25.49 -10.17 -20.82
C ILE A 69 -26.22 -9.65 -19.57
N VAL A 70 -26.81 -8.44 -19.64
CA VAL A 70 -27.53 -7.81 -18.52
C VAL A 70 -28.68 -8.68 -18.06
N LEU A 71 -29.50 -9.18 -19.00
CA LEU A 71 -30.64 -10.03 -18.68
C LEU A 71 -30.23 -11.35 -18.02
N ARG A 72 -29.12 -11.94 -18.47
CA ARG A 72 -28.63 -13.24 -17.96
C ARG A 72 -27.86 -13.12 -16.65
N SER A 73 -27.13 -12.03 -16.43
CA SER A 73 -26.15 -11.92 -15.35
C SER A 73 -26.47 -10.86 -14.29
N ASN A 74 -27.18 -9.79 -14.64
CA ASN A 74 -27.37 -8.63 -13.76
C ASN A 74 -28.77 -8.57 -13.12
N VAL A 75 -29.73 -9.33 -13.64
CA VAL A 75 -31.10 -9.41 -13.09
C VAL A 75 -31.09 -10.29 -11.84
N HIS A 76 -31.40 -9.69 -10.69
CA HIS A 76 -31.47 -10.38 -9.42
C HIS A 76 -32.83 -11.07 -9.23
N SER A 77 -32.79 -12.38 -8.95
CA SER A 77 -33.94 -13.14 -8.44
C SER A 77 -33.69 -13.53 -7.00
N CYS A 78 -34.51 -13.04 -6.06
CA CYS A 78 -34.38 -13.42 -4.67
C CYS A 78 -34.68 -14.91 -4.47
N ARG A 79 -33.81 -15.63 -3.74
CA ARG A 79 -33.99 -17.05 -3.42
C ARG A 79 -33.70 -17.28 -1.94
N VAL A 80 -34.51 -18.14 -1.30
CA VAL A 80 -34.28 -18.61 0.07
C VAL A 80 -33.13 -19.62 0.07
N SER A 81 -32.28 -19.62 1.10
CA SER A 81 -31.26 -20.65 1.25
C SER A 81 -31.90 -22.04 1.38
N SER A 82 -31.55 -22.97 0.49
CA SER A 82 -32.01 -24.35 0.59
C SER A 82 -31.49 -25.00 1.87
N LYS A 83 -32.38 -25.52 2.72
CA LYS A 83 -32.04 -26.15 4.01
C LYS A 83 -31.50 -27.58 3.88
N GLY A 84 -31.25 -28.09 2.66
CA GLY A 84 -30.83 -29.47 2.44
C GLY A 84 -29.31 -29.65 2.52
N LYS A 85 -28.83 -30.55 3.39
CA LYS A 85 -27.49 -31.15 3.23
C LYS A 85 -27.60 -32.16 2.08
N SER A 86 -27.31 -31.78 0.84
CA SER A 86 -27.15 -32.79 -0.21
C SER A 86 -25.81 -33.50 0.03
N GLN A 87 -25.80 -34.82 0.09
CA GLN A 87 -24.55 -35.59 0.13
C GLN A 87 -24.10 -35.83 -1.32
N ASP A 88 -22.80 -35.69 -1.59
CA ASP A 88 -22.23 -36.18 -2.85
C ASP A 88 -22.26 -37.73 -2.89
N SER A 89 -21.93 -38.33 -4.03
CA SER A 89 -21.84 -39.78 -4.20
C SER A 89 -20.82 -40.46 -3.27
N ASN A 90 -19.98 -39.66 -2.58
CA ASN A 90 -18.97 -40.11 -1.61
C ASN A 90 -19.36 -39.77 -0.15
N GLY A 91 -20.62 -39.37 0.11
CA GLY A 91 -21.12 -39.09 1.45
C GLY A 91 -20.64 -37.77 2.08
N ARG A 92 -19.92 -36.91 1.33
CA ARG A 92 -19.49 -35.59 1.80
C ARG A 92 -20.66 -34.60 1.75
N PRO A 93 -20.84 -33.77 2.79
CA PRO A 93 -21.87 -32.74 2.78
C PRO A 93 -21.54 -31.69 1.70
N ASN A 94 -22.37 -31.65 0.66
CA ASN A 94 -22.35 -30.56 -0.30
C ASN A 94 -23.09 -29.37 0.32
N ASN A 95 -22.46 -28.21 0.33
CA ASN A 95 -23.13 -26.99 0.78
C ASN A 95 -24.26 -26.68 -0.22
N ALA A 96 -25.51 -26.76 0.22
CA ALA A 96 -26.62 -26.28 -0.59
C ALA A 96 -26.37 -24.82 -1.03
N PRO A 97 -26.83 -24.43 -2.23
CA PRO A 97 -26.68 -23.08 -2.72
C PRO A 97 -27.30 -22.10 -1.71
N LYS A 98 -26.46 -21.21 -1.18
CA LYS A 98 -26.90 -20.14 -0.28
C LYS A 98 -27.77 -19.17 -1.06
N GLY A 99 -28.99 -18.98 -0.57
CA GLY A 99 -29.90 -17.94 -1.04
C GLY A 99 -29.52 -16.58 -0.46
N CYS A 100 -30.05 -15.51 -1.06
CA CYS A 100 -29.78 -14.15 -0.63
C CYS A 100 -30.71 -13.66 0.49
N ILE A 101 -31.82 -14.36 0.77
CA ILE A 101 -32.76 -13.93 1.81
C ILE A 101 -32.19 -14.28 3.20
N THR A 102 -32.06 -13.25 4.05
CA THR A 102 -31.61 -13.37 5.44
C THR A 102 -32.71 -13.94 6.33
N ALA A 103 -32.37 -14.29 7.58
CA ALA A 103 -33.33 -14.76 8.57
C ALA A 103 -34.46 -13.73 8.83
N ASP A 104 -34.13 -12.44 8.69
CA ASP A 104 -35.05 -11.31 8.89
C ASP A 104 -35.93 -11.02 7.66
N GLY A 105 -35.87 -11.89 6.63
CA GLY A 105 -36.67 -11.74 5.40
C GLY A 105 -36.14 -10.70 4.41
N THR A 106 -35.01 -10.04 4.72
CA THR A 106 -34.40 -9.03 3.85
C THR A 106 -33.41 -9.65 2.87
N CYS A 107 -33.28 -9.08 1.66
CA CYS A 107 -32.27 -9.53 0.71
C CYS A 107 -30.88 -9.03 1.14
N ALA A 108 -29.94 -9.95 1.39
CA ALA A 108 -28.55 -9.65 1.73
C ALA A 108 -27.82 -8.86 0.63
N ALA A 109 -28.24 -9.03 -0.64
CA ALA A 109 -27.76 -8.24 -1.77
C ALA A 109 -28.42 -6.86 -1.88
N ARG A 110 -29.34 -6.52 -0.97
CA ARG A 110 -30.04 -5.22 -0.84
C ARG A 110 -30.89 -4.89 -2.07
N PHE A 111 -31.72 -5.85 -2.47
CA PHE A 111 -32.78 -5.67 -3.46
C PHE A 111 -34.14 -5.59 -2.75
N PRO A 112 -35.11 -4.81 -3.26
CA PRO A 112 -35.03 -3.93 -4.43
C PRO A 112 -34.09 -2.72 -4.21
N ARG A 113 -33.52 -2.18 -5.29
CA ARG A 113 -32.77 -0.92 -5.28
C ARG A 113 -33.73 0.27 -5.32
N ASP A 114 -33.28 1.41 -4.82
CA ASP A 114 -33.99 2.68 -4.94
C ASP A 114 -34.12 3.12 -6.41
N LEU A 115 -35.20 3.84 -6.71
CA LEU A 115 -35.53 4.28 -8.06
C LEU A 115 -35.43 5.80 -8.15
N TYR A 116 -34.86 6.27 -9.25
CA TYR A 116 -34.65 7.68 -9.54
C TYR A 116 -35.13 7.96 -10.97
N GLU A 117 -36.11 8.84 -11.14
CA GLU A 117 -36.67 9.14 -12.46
C GLU A 117 -35.66 9.87 -13.36
N LYS A 118 -34.83 10.73 -12.76
CA LYS A 118 -33.83 11.56 -13.44
C LYS A 118 -32.54 11.55 -12.63
N THR A 119 -31.43 11.82 -13.30
CA THR A 119 -30.16 12.00 -12.61
C THR A 119 -30.18 13.34 -11.87
N THR A 120 -29.96 13.31 -10.56
CA THR A 120 -29.94 14.49 -9.69
C THR A 120 -28.62 14.59 -8.95
N ILE A 121 -28.27 15.82 -8.56
CA ILE A 121 -27.10 16.09 -7.72
C ILE A 121 -27.63 16.64 -6.40
N ASP A 122 -27.23 16.03 -5.29
CA ASP A 122 -27.55 16.53 -3.96
C ASP A 122 -26.83 17.88 -3.75
N PRO A 123 -27.55 18.96 -3.43
CA PRO A 123 -26.96 20.28 -3.24
C PRO A 123 -26.05 20.39 -2.00
N GLU A 124 -26.20 19.52 -0.99
CA GLU A 124 -25.46 19.59 0.28
C GLU A 124 -24.09 18.90 0.18
N ASP A 125 -24.03 17.68 -0.38
CA ASP A 125 -22.82 16.87 -0.40
C ASP A 125 -22.29 16.52 -1.81
N GLY A 126 -23.01 16.94 -2.86
CA GLY A 126 -22.66 16.69 -4.25
C GLY A 126 -22.82 15.23 -4.69
N HIS A 127 -23.54 14.39 -3.93
CA HIS A 127 -23.87 13.03 -4.31
C HIS A 127 -24.66 13.00 -5.62
N ILE A 128 -24.39 12.01 -6.49
CA ILE A 128 -25.07 11.88 -7.78
C ILE A 128 -25.94 10.65 -7.76
N ASP A 129 -27.25 10.87 -7.64
CA ASP A 129 -28.25 9.84 -7.85
C ASP A 129 -28.47 9.68 -9.35
N MET A 130 -27.97 8.58 -9.92
CA MET A 130 -28.15 8.28 -11.34
C MET A 130 -29.58 7.81 -11.62
N ARG A 131 -30.17 8.26 -12.73
CA ARG A 131 -31.48 7.75 -13.20
C ARG A 131 -31.50 6.22 -13.17
N LYS A 132 -32.47 5.67 -12.46
CA LYS A 132 -32.65 4.23 -12.24
C LYS A 132 -34.14 3.89 -12.23
N GLN A 133 -34.55 3.08 -13.20
CA GLN A 133 -35.96 2.72 -13.40
C GLN A 133 -36.24 1.24 -13.11
N GLU A 134 -35.19 0.43 -12.93
CA GLU A 134 -35.30 -1.01 -12.70
C GLU A 134 -34.73 -1.38 -11.32
N PRO A 135 -35.58 -1.85 -10.38
CA PRO A 135 -35.17 -2.07 -9.00
C PRO A 135 -34.38 -3.37 -8.80
N PHE A 136 -34.52 -4.36 -9.70
CA PHE A 136 -33.91 -5.69 -9.60
C PHE A 136 -32.66 -5.87 -10.47
N ILE A 137 -32.05 -4.78 -10.94
CA ILE A 137 -30.81 -4.81 -11.71
C ILE A 137 -29.79 -3.93 -10.99
N ASN A 138 -28.51 -4.32 -11.01
CA ASN A 138 -27.44 -3.41 -10.58
C ASN A 138 -27.31 -2.22 -11.55
N THR A 139 -26.65 -1.16 -11.10
CA THR A 139 -26.22 -0.11 -12.03
C THR A 139 -25.07 -0.67 -12.86
N PHE A 140 -25.08 -0.47 -14.18
CA PHE A 140 -24.07 -1.01 -15.08
C PHE A 140 -23.69 0.01 -16.14
N THR A 141 -22.53 -0.20 -16.78
CA THR A 141 -22.11 0.58 -17.94
C THR A 141 -21.97 -0.37 -19.13
N PRO A 142 -22.60 -0.10 -20.29
CA PRO A 142 -22.56 -1.01 -21.45
C PRO A 142 -21.16 -1.47 -21.84
N ALA A 143 -20.17 -0.57 -21.80
CA ALA A 143 -18.78 -0.89 -22.13
C ALA A 143 -18.16 -1.92 -21.17
N LEU A 144 -18.32 -1.72 -19.85
CA LEU A 144 -17.81 -2.66 -18.84
C LEU A 144 -18.53 -4.01 -18.91
N THR A 145 -19.85 -3.99 -19.10
CA THR A 145 -20.65 -5.20 -19.28
C THR A 145 -20.17 -6.02 -20.49
N MET A 146 -19.89 -5.36 -21.62
CA MET A 146 -19.40 -6.02 -22.83
C MET A 146 -18.01 -6.65 -22.65
N ILE A 147 -17.11 -5.98 -21.93
CA ILE A 147 -15.74 -6.45 -21.70
C ILE A 147 -15.72 -7.59 -20.66
N MET A 148 -16.44 -7.40 -19.54
CA MET A 148 -16.43 -8.34 -18.42
C MET A 148 -17.35 -9.55 -18.63
N ARG A 149 -18.41 -9.40 -19.44
CA ARG A 149 -19.39 -10.44 -19.81
C ARG A 149 -20.02 -11.17 -18.62
N CYS A 150 -20.07 -10.49 -17.48
CA CYS A 150 -20.58 -11.01 -16.23
C CYS A 150 -21.30 -9.91 -15.45
N ASN A 151 -21.83 -10.28 -14.28
CA ASN A 151 -22.52 -9.33 -13.40
C ASN A 151 -21.56 -8.19 -13.00
N THR A 152 -21.98 -6.97 -13.28
CA THR A 152 -21.24 -5.74 -12.98
C THR A 152 -22.12 -4.84 -12.12
N ASP A 153 -21.49 -4.20 -11.13
CA ASP A 153 -22.14 -3.22 -10.26
C ASP A 153 -21.30 -1.94 -10.25
N THR A 154 -21.70 -0.98 -11.09
CA THR A 154 -20.95 0.26 -11.34
C THR A 154 -21.56 1.39 -10.53
N THR A 155 -20.77 1.98 -9.64
CA THR A 155 -21.18 3.12 -8.80
C THR A 155 -20.41 4.37 -9.23
N SER A 156 -21.10 5.52 -9.33
CA SER A 156 -20.46 6.80 -9.59
C SER A 156 -19.79 7.32 -8.32
N LEU A 157 -18.48 7.59 -8.38
CA LEU A 157 -17.68 8.10 -7.26
C LEU A 157 -17.19 9.52 -7.53
N LEU A 158 -18.08 10.42 -7.96
CA LEU A 158 -17.72 11.81 -8.27
C LEU A 158 -17.85 12.77 -7.07
N SER A 159 -18.58 12.38 -6.01
CA SER A 159 -18.69 13.14 -4.76
C SER A 159 -17.53 12.82 -3.80
N GLY A 160 -16.96 13.84 -3.15
CA GLY A 160 -15.82 13.68 -2.23
C GLY A 160 -16.07 12.71 -1.07
N THR A 161 -17.26 12.73 -0.46
CA THR A 161 -17.61 11.88 0.69
C THR A 161 -17.72 10.41 0.32
N ALA A 162 -18.36 10.08 -0.81
CA ALA A 162 -18.48 8.69 -1.28
C ALA A 162 -17.11 8.10 -1.66
N VAL A 163 -16.26 8.87 -2.33
CA VAL A 163 -14.88 8.45 -2.68
C VAL A 163 -14.10 8.11 -1.42
N LYS A 164 -14.13 9.01 -0.41
CA LYS A 164 -13.44 8.83 0.87
C LYS A 164 -13.85 7.52 1.56
N ALA A 165 -15.15 7.26 1.66
CA ALA A 165 -15.66 6.03 2.27
C ALA A 165 -15.29 4.76 1.46
N VAL A 166 -15.37 4.84 0.12
CA VAL A 166 -15.07 3.69 -0.75
C VAL A 166 -13.58 3.36 -0.74
N ILE A 167 -12.68 4.34 -0.70
CA ILE A 167 -11.23 4.10 -0.64
C ILE A 167 -10.88 3.23 0.58
N SER A 168 -11.40 3.57 1.76
CA SER A 168 -11.20 2.77 2.98
C SER A 168 -11.73 1.35 2.81
N TYR A 169 -12.95 1.20 2.27
CA TYR A 169 -13.54 -0.13 2.04
C TYR A 169 -12.75 -0.99 1.05
N VAL A 170 -12.29 -0.41 -0.06
CA VAL A 170 -11.48 -1.10 -1.06
C VAL A 170 -10.12 -1.46 -0.48
N THR A 171 -9.50 -0.55 0.28
CA THR A 171 -8.22 -0.81 0.96
C THR A 171 -8.36 -1.97 1.93
N ASP A 172 -9.38 -1.95 2.80
CA ASP A 172 -9.67 -3.05 3.73
C ASP A 172 -9.86 -4.37 2.99
N TYR A 173 -10.50 -4.36 1.81
CA TYR A 173 -10.71 -5.56 1.01
C TYR A 173 -9.41 -6.11 0.43
N ILE A 174 -8.55 -5.24 -0.10
CA ILE A 174 -7.25 -5.62 -0.68
C ILE A 174 -6.30 -6.11 0.41
N THR A 175 -6.29 -5.47 1.57
CA THR A 175 -5.40 -5.81 2.70
C THR A 175 -5.92 -6.96 3.55
N LYS A 176 -7.05 -7.59 3.19
CA LYS A 176 -7.54 -8.78 3.90
C LYS A 176 -6.46 -9.85 3.87
N GLN A 177 -6.08 -10.32 5.06
CA GLN A 177 -5.14 -11.43 5.20
C GLN A 177 -5.69 -12.66 4.46
N SER A 178 -4.85 -13.27 3.63
CA SER A 178 -5.18 -14.50 2.89
C SER A 178 -5.48 -15.68 3.82
N LEU A 179 -4.79 -15.74 4.97
CA LEU A 179 -5.05 -16.68 6.05
C LEU A 179 -5.65 -15.97 7.24
N LYS A 180 -6.75 -16.52 7.77
CA LYS A 180 -7.30 -16.04 9.04
C LYS A 180 -6.41 -16.53 10.18
N THR A 181 -6.22 -15.68 11.19
CA THR A 181 -5.35 -15.97 12.34
C THR A 181 -5.65 -17.32 13.01
N HIS A 182 -6.91 -17.70 13.13
CA HIS A 182 -7.29 -19.00 13.71
C HIS A 182 -6.83 -20.20 12.87
N GLN A 183 -6.81 -20.09 11.55
CA GLN A 183 -6.29 -21.14 10.66
C GLN A 183 -4.78 -21.26 10.81
N LEU A 184 -4.08 -20.13 11.01
CA LEU A 184 -2.66 -20.11 11.25
C LEU A 184 -2.31 -20.81 12.57
N PHE A 185 -3.00 -20.45 13.65
CA PHE A 185 -2.80 -21.07 14.96
C PHE A 185 -3.22 -22.54 15.00
N SER A 186 -4.33 -22.92 14.39
CA SER A 186 -4.75 -24.34 14.37
C SER A 186 -3.74 -25.21 13.65
N THR A 187 -3.20 -24.73 12.53
CA THR A 187 -2.17 -25.45 11.75
C THR A 187 -0.86 -25.55 12.51
N ALA A 188 -0.44 -24.46 13.16
CA ALA A 188 0.75 -24.48 14.00
C ALA A 188 0.60 -25.46 15.17
N TYR A 189 -0.57 -25.43 15.84
CA TYR A 189 -0.90 -26.34 16.93
C TYR A 189 -0.89 -27.81 16.49
N GLU A 190 -1.54 -28.15 15.37
CA GLU A 190 -1.54 -29.50 14.80
C GLU A 190 -0.12 -30.04 14.54
N VAL A 191 0.77 -29.20 13.99
CA VAL A 191 2.16 -29.58 13.71
C VAL A 191 2.97 -29.72 15.00
N LEU A 192 2.76 -28.85 16.00
CA LEU A 192 3.41 -28.92 17.30
C LEU A 192 2.98 -30.16 18.09
N GLN A 193 1.69 -30.50 18.06
CA GLN A 193 1.16 -31.70 18.71
C GLN A 193 1.69 -32.99 18.06
N ARG A 194 1.93 -32.98 16.74
CA ARG A 194 2.62 -34.10 16.06
C ARG A 194 4.10 -34.16 16.42
N ARG A 195 4.75 -33.01 16.66
CA ARG A 195 6.17 -32.95 17.07
C ARG A 195 6.39 -33.53 18.48
N THR A 196 5.45 -33.37 19.41
CA THR A 196 5.56 -33.99 20.75
C THR A 196 5.65 -35.52 20.71
N LEU A 197 5.33 -36.15 19.58
CA LEU A 197 5.45 -37.59 19.35
C LEU A 197 6.79 -38.00 18.70
N GLU A 198 7.60 -37.05 18.23
CA GLU A 198 8.90 -37.32 17.58
C GLU A 198 10.05 -37.26 18.62
N PRO A 199 10.94 -38.27 18.70
CA PRO A 199 12.09 -38.21 19.59
C PRO A 199 13.05 -37.06 19.19
N ILE A 200 13.46 -36.28 20.19
CA ILE A 200 14.40 -35.17 20.02
C ILE A 200 15.82 -35.72 19.95
N ASP A 201 16.53 -35.44 18.87
CA ASP A 201 17.97 -35.69 18.77
C ASP A 201 18.72 -34.63 19.64
N PRO A 202 19.34 -35.02 20.76
CA PRO A 202 19.94 -34.10 21.72
C PRO A 202 21.15 -33.34 21.16
N ASP A 203 21.80 -33.84 20.10
CA ASP A 203 23.01 -33.22 19.54
C ASP A 203 22.70 -32.06 18.57
N LYS A 204 21.45 -31.90 18.11
CA LYS A 204 21.07 -30.86 17.10
C LYS A 204 19.69 -30.21 17.34
N PRO A 205 19.46 -29.56 18.50
CA PRO A 205 18.16 -28.96 18.85
C PRO A 205 17.70 -27.86 17.88
N LEU A 206 18.64 -27.04 17.37
CA LEU A 206 18.38 -25.98 16.38
C LEU A 206 17.88 -26.53 15.03
N SER A 207 18.33 -27.73 14.64
CA SER A 207 17.87 -28.41 13.43
C SER A 207 16.42 -28.87 13.57
N GLY A 208 16.06 -29.41 14.74
CA GLY A 208 14.69 -29.81 15.06
C GLY A 208 13.72 -28.63 15.04
N ALA A 209 14.08 -27.50 15.64
CA ALA A 209 13.25 -26.29 15.65
C ALA A 209 13.01 -25.73 14.23
N ARG A 210 14.07 -25.64 13.41
CA ARG A 210 13.96 -25.24 12.00
C ARG A 210 13.08 -26.19 11.20
N ARG A 211 13.21 -27.51 11.41
CA ARG A 211 12.37 -28.53 10.76
C ARG A 211 10.89 -28.38 11.13
N THR A 212 10.57 -28.07 12.39
CA THR A 212 9.20 -27.82 12.82
C THR A 212 8.63 -26.57 12.17
N LEU A 213 9.38 -25.47 12.13
CA LEU A 213 8.96 -24.26 11.43
C LEU A 213 8.69 -24.53 9.93
N LEU A 214 9.55 -25.29 9.27
CA LEU A 214 9.35 -25.71 7.87
C LEU A 214 8.06 -26.54 7.71
N LYS A 215 7.78 -27.47 8.63
CA LYS A 215 6.52 -28.26 8.61
C LYS A 215 5.29 -27.35 8.80
N ILE A 216 5.36 -26.35 9.69
CA ILE A 216 4.30 -25.36 9.87
C ILE A 216 4.09 -24.58 8.57
N VAL A 217 5.16 -24.01 8.00
CA VAL A 217 5.08 -23.23 6.76
C VAL A 217 4.52 -24.05 5.61
N ASN A 218 4.99 -25.28 5.40
CA ASN A 218 4.49 -26.15 4.34
C ASN A 218 3.00 -26.49 4.51
N SER A 219 2.55 -26.69 5.76
CA SER A 219 1.14 -26.95 6.08
C SER A 219 0.27 -25.70 5.94
N LEU A 220 0.81 -24.51 6.19
CA LEU A 220 0.12 -23.25 5.92
C LEU A 220 -0.02 -23.00 4.42
N SER A 221 1.00 -23.31 3.63
CA SER A 221 0.97 -23.14 2.18
C SER A 221 -0.14 -23.95 1.51
N THR A 222 -0.47 -25.16 2.00
CA THR A 222 -1.57 -25.97 1.45
C THR A 222 -2.95 -25.44 1.82
N LYS A 223 -3.05 -24.54 2.81
CA LYS A 223 -4.29 -23.89 3.23
C LYS A 223 -4.48 -22.51 2.59
N LEU A 224 -3.51 -22.04 1.78
CA LEU A 224 -3.64 -20.83 1.00
C LEU A 224 -4.46 -21.09 -0.26
N GLU A 225 -5.60 -20.44 -0.37
CA GLU A 225 -6.41 -20.41 -1.58
C GLU A 225 -6.20 -19.07 -2.28
N ILE A 226 -5.89 -19.12 -3.58
CA ILE A 226 -5.85 -17.94 -4.45
C ILE A 226 -7.03 -17.96 -5.40
N GLY A 227 -7.57 -16.79 -5.75
CA GLY A 227 -8.65 -16.69 -6.72
C GLY A 227 -8.18 -17.19 -8.09
N SER A 228 -9.01 -17.99 -8.77
CA SER A 228 -8.69 -18.52 -10.11
C SER A 228 -8.27 -17.44 -11.13
N PRO A 229 -8.86 -16.23 -11.14
CA PRO A 229 -8.38 -15.15 -12.01
C PRO A 229 -6.95 -14.70 -11.70
N MET A 230 -6.57 -14.62 -10.41
CA MET A 230 -5.21 -14.26 -9.98
C MET A 230 -4.21 -15.36 -10.38
N ALA A 231 -4.58 -16.62 -10.22
CA ALA A 231 -3.77 -17.76 -10.67
C ALA A 231 -3.54 -17.71 -12.19
N ALA A 232 -4.60 -17.48 -12.98
CA ALA A 232 -4.50 -17.36 -14.43
C ALA A 232 -3.60 -16.19 -14.86
N MET A 233 -3.72 -15.04 -14.21
CA MET A 233 -2.88 -13.86 -14.45
C MET A 233 -1.39 -14.18 -14.27
N TYR A 234 -1.02 -14.85 -13.16
CA TYR A 234 0.38 -15.28 -12.94
C TYR A 234 0.85 -16.32 -13.96
N LEU A 235 0.00 -17.30 -14.32
CA LEU A 235 0.35 -18.32 -15.32
C LEU A 235 0.56 -17.73 -16.71
N LEU A 236 -0.13 -16.64 -17.05
CA LEU A 236 0.04 -15.90 -18.29
C LEU A 236 1.23 -14.93 -18.27
N GLY A 237 1.96 -14.83 -17.15
CA GLY A 237 3.11 -13.94 -17.01
C GLY A 237 2.75 -12.46 -16.95
N HIS A 238 1.51 -12.12 -16.60
CA HIS A 238 1.10 -10.73 -16.39
C HIS A 238 1.61 -10.21 -15.04
N GLU A 239 1.93 -8.92 -14.98
CA GLU A 239 2.24 -8.24 -13.73
C GLU A 239 0.99 -8.17 -12.83
N ASP A 240 1.19 -8.28 -11.53
CA ASP A 240 0.13 -8.28 -10.52
C ASP A 240 -0.22 -6.90 -9.98
N HIS A 241 0.55 -5.87 -10.36
CA HIS A 241 0.31 -4.49 -9.98
C HIS A 241 0.95 -3.51 -10.95
N TYR A 242 0.33 -2.35 -11.11
CA TYR A 242 0.94 -1.18 -11.74
C TYR A 242 1.18 -0.12 -10.67
N THR A 243 2.40 0.37 -10.56
CA THR A 243 2.75 1.41 -9.58
C THR A 243 3.36 2.62 -10.27
N SER A 244 2.81 3.80 -9.97
CA SER A 244 3.41 5.08 -10.38
C SER A 244 4.57 5.48 -9.47
N HIS A 245 4.58 4.97 -8.23
CA HIS A 245 5.55 5.31 -7.20
C HIS A 245 6.01 4.05 -6.45
N LYS A 246 7.21 4.10 -5.89
CA LYS A 246 7.75 3.07 -5.00
C LYS A 246 7.77 3.59 -3.57
N PHE A 247 7.79 2.67 -2.60
CA PHE A 247 7.76 3.02 -1.19
C PHE A 247 9.11 2.77 -0.50
N VAL A 248 9.47 3.63 0.46
CA VAL A 248 10.64 3.42 1.34
C VAL A 248 10.15 3.27 2.78
N PRO A 249 10.48 2.19 3.50
CA PRO A 249 10.16 2.04 4.92
C PRO A 249 10.67 3.22 5.75
N PHE A 250 9.81 3.79 6.60
CA PHE A 250 10.15 4.94 7.44
C PHE A 250 9.62 4.80 8.86
N TYR A 251 10.51 4.45 9.79
CA TYR A 251 10.23 4.38 11.23
C TYR A 251 10.29 5.79 11.83
N TRP A 252 9.22 6.56 11.68
CA TRP A 252 9.22 7.99 11.98
C TRP A 252 9.24 8.33 13.48
N ARG A 253 8.63 7.48 14.32
CA ARG A 253 8.52 7.73 15.77
C ARG A 253 9.86 7.86 16.47
N THR A 254 10.90 7.16 16.01
CA THR A 254 12.25 7.24 16.60
C THR A 254 12.85 8.63 16.42
N PHE A 255 12.59 9.30 15.29
CA PHE A 255 13.05 10.67 15.04
C PHE A 255 12.31 11.67 15.93
N VAL A 256 10.98 11.54 16.04
CA VAL A 256 10.16 12.43 16.88
C VAL A 256 10.52 12.25 18.35
N ALA A 257 10.69 11.01 18.82
CA ALA A 257 11.13 10.71 20.18
C ALA A 257 12.50 11.33 20.49
N GLN A 258 13.46 11.22 19.57
CA GLN A 258 14.79 11.85 19.72
C GLN A 258 14.68 13.37 19.85
N VAL A 259 13.93 14.02 18.94
CA VAL A 259 13.78 15.48 18.92
C VAL A 259 13.12 15.98 20.20
N ARG A 260 12.05 15.33 20.65
CA ARG A 260 11.34 15.70 21.88
C ARG A 260 12.21 15.46 23.12
N ARG A 261 12.97 14.36 23.17
CA ARG A 261 13.89 14.07 24.28
C ARG A 261 14.97 15.13 24.42
N GLU A 262 15.50 15.66 23.31
CA GLU A 262 16.50 16.74 23.35
C GLU A 262 15.89 18.11 23.64
N ALA A 263 14.63 18.33 23.26
CA ALA A 263 13.93 19.59 23.48
C ALA A 263 13.40 19.75 24.93
N THR A 264 13.07 18.65 25.62
CA THR A 264 12.55 18.70 27.00
C THR A 264 13.68 18.62 28.03
N PRO A 265 13.83 19.60 28.95
CA PRO A 265 14.83 19.52 30.01
C PRO A 265 14.58 18.34 30.96
N GLN A 266 15.66 17.71 31.44
CA GLN A 266 15.72 16.46 32.22
C GLN A 266 14.96 16.43 33.57
N THR A 267 14.17 17.45 33.92
CA THR A 267 13.51 17.58 35.23
C THR A 267 12.08 17.03 35.30
N SER A 268 11.49 16.61 34.18
CA SER A 268 10.17 15.95 34.15
C SER A 268 10.29 14.53 33.58
N VAL A 269 10.95 13.64 34.31
CA VAL A 269 10.86 12.17 34.05
C VAL A 269 9.57 11.65 34.67
N ASN A 270 8.45 12.20 34.22
CA ASN A 270 7.21 11.45 34.16
C ASN A 270 6.95 11.25 32.68
N ASN A 271 6.67 10.01 32.27
CA ASN A 271 6.24 9.68 30.91
C ASN A 271 4.88 10.37 30.62
N ASP A 272 4.89 11.68 30.43
CA ASP A 272 3.69 12.49 30.18
C ASP A 272 3.10 12.25 28.77
N TYR A 273 3.72 11.37 27.97
CA TYR A 273 3.23 10.96 26.66
C TYR A 273 2.98 9.46 26.58
N PRO A 274 1.86 8.95 27.15
CA PRO A 274 1.48 7.55 27.03
C PRO A 274 1.33 7.07 25.57
N GLU A 275 1.16 7.97 24.59
CA GLU A 275 1.08 7.65 23.14
C GLU A 275 2.44 7.46 22.44
N LEU A 276 3.54 7.88 23.07
CA LEU A 276 4.92 7.65 22.62
C LEU A 276 5.57 6.47 23.35
N ASN A 277 4.89 5.86 24.32
CA ASN A 277 5.28 4.54 24.80
C ASN A 277 5.37 3.63 23.56
N LEU A 278 6.54 3.05 23.35
CA LEU A 278 6.71 1.92 22.44
C LEU A 278 5.84 0.71 22.86
N ASN A 279 5.12 0.80 23.98
CA ASN A 279 4.09 -0.13 24.43
C ASN A 279 2.80 0.09 23.63
N LEU A 280 2.81 -0.37 22.37
CA LEU A 280 1.59 -0.75 21.69
C LEU A 280 1.13 -2.08 22.28
N ASP A 281 -0.03 -2.09 22.93
CA ASP A 281 -0.88 -3.25 23.19
C ASP A 281 -0.18 -4.54 23.66
N GLY A 282 0.14 -4.62 24.96
CA GLY A 282 0.21 -5.90 25.68
C GLY A 282 1.28 -6.92 25.24
N ASP A 283 2.33 -6.50 24.54
CA ASP A 283 3.51 -7.33 24.29
C ASP A 283 4.71 -6.71 25.02
N ASP A 284 5.25 -7.45 26.00
CA ASP A 284 6.33 -7.06 26.94
C ASP A 284 7.72 -6.92 26.26
N ASP A 285 7.73 -6.67 24.95
CA ASP A 285 8.88 -6.83 24.05
C ASP A 285 9.37 -5.48 23.48
N ALA A 286 8.98 -4.36 24.11
CA ALA A 286 9.38 -2.99 23.74
C ALA A 286 10.76 -2.58 24.29
N GLN A 287 11.71 -3.52 24.36
CA GLN A 287 13.12 -3.14 24.28
C GLN A 287 13.35 -2.60 22.87
N GLU A 288 13.79 -1.35 22.76
CA GLU A 288 14.27 -0.75 21.51
C GLU A 288 15.16 -1.78 20.81
N ARG A 289 14.67 -2.43 19.75
CA ARG A 289 15.44 -3.43 19.01
C ARG A 289 16.50 -2.67 18.23
N VAL A 290 17.59 -2.41 18.90
CA VAL A 290 18.74 -1.72 18.36
C VAL A 290 19.49 -2.70 17.47
N GLU A 291 19.59 -2.39 16.18
CA GLU A 291 20.52 -3.10 15.32
C GLU A 291 21.94 -2.75 15.75
N ILE A 292 22.68 -3.73 16.27
CA ILE A 292 24.08 -3.51 16.66
C ILE A 292 24.95 -3.76 15.42
N GLY A 293 25.64 -2.71 14.97
CA GLY A 293 26.71 -2.81 13.99
C GLY A 293 28.05 -3.06 14.67
N GLN A 294 28.93 -3.81 14.02
CA GLN A 294 30.32 -3.97 14.44
C GLN A 294 31.24 -3.42 13.35
N VAL A 295 32.13 -2.49 13.71
CA VAL A 295 33.22 -1.99 12.85
C VAL A 295 34.49 -1.96 13.70
N GLU A 296 35.57 -2.58 13.21
CA GLU A 296 36.88 -2.63 13.91
C GLU A 296 36.78 -3.08 15.38
N GLN A 297 36.03 -4.15 15.66
CA GLN A 297 35.78 -4.70 17.00
C GLN A 297 35.05 -3.78 17.99
N LYS A 298 34.61 -2.59 17.57
CA LYS A 298 33.72 -1.73 18.34
C LYS A 298 32.27 -1.95 17.92
N TYR A 299 31.40 -2.13 18.90
CA TYR A 299 29.95 -2.23 18.70
C TYR A 299 29.33 -0.84 18.73
N PHE A 300 28.44 -0.55 17.79
CA PHE A 300 27.67 0.69 17.76
C PHE A 300 26.21 0.42 17.41
N ILE A 301 25.35 1.31 17.87
CA ILE A 301 23.94 1.32 17.56
C ILE A 301 23.76 1.81 16.12
N ARG A 302 23.27 0.95 15.22
CA ARG A 302 22.80 1.38 13.89
C ARG A 302 21.46 2.06 14.07
N SER A 303 21.49 3.39 13.99
CA SER A 303 20.28 4.21 14.05
C SER A 303 20.15 5.05 12.79
N ASN A 304 19.03 4.90 12.09
CA ASN A 304 18.67 5.76 10.95
C ASN A 304 18.54 7.22 11.39
N VAL A 305 18.30 7.48 12.68
CA VAL A 305 18.29 8.82 13.28
C VAL A 305 19.70 9.42 13.26
N SER A 306 20.71 8.63 13.62
CA SER A 306 22.12 9.03 13.58
C SER A 306 22.57 9.36 12.15
N ASP A 307 22.15 8.55 11.16
CA ASP A 307 22.43 8.80 9.74
C ASP A 307 21.93 10.18 9.27
N TYR A 308 20.74 10.62 9.74
CA TYR A 308 20.20 11.93 9.39
C TYR A 308 20.84 13.08 10.17
N ILE A 309 21.02 12.93 11.49
CA ILE A 309 21.66 13.95 12.35
C ILE A 309 23.07 14.27 11.86
N HIS A 310 23.84 13.24 11.53
CA HIS A 310 25.21 13.38 11.05
C HIS A 310 25.32 13.36 9.53
N ARG A 311 24.25 13.70 8.80
CA ARG A 311 24.29 13.80 7.34
C ARG A 311 25.38 14.76 6.85
N PRO A 312 25.96 14.54 5.65
CA PRO A 312 26.98 15.42 5.08
C PRO A 312 26.52 16.88 5.01
N HIS A 313 27.45 17.83 5.19
CA HIS A 313 27.14 19.28 5.24
C HIS A 313 26.40 19.79 3.98
N LYS A 314 26.67 19.19 2.82
CA LYS A 314 25.94 19.47 1.56
C LYS A 314 24.43 19.27 1.66
N PHE A 315 23.97 18.41 2.57
CA PHE A 315 22.55 18.07 2.77
C PHE A 315 21.96 18.68 4.04
N GLU A 316 22.61 19.66 4.63
CA GLU A 316 22.17 20.29 5.88
C GLU A 316 20.76 20.90 5.77
N ARG A 317 20.43 21.49 4.62
CA ARG A 317 19.12 22.11 4.36
C ARG A 317 18.04 21.11 3.94
N THR A 318 18.35 19.82 3.83
CA THR A 318 17.38 18.80 3.45
C THR A 318 16.59 18.38 4.69
N ASN A 319 15.26 18.50 4.64
CA ASN A 319 14.39 18.01 5.70
C ASN A 319 14.33 16.47 5.75
N LEU A 320 13.77 15.93 6.84
CA LEU A 320 13.77 14.50 7.10
C LEU A 320 12.94 13.74 6.05
N TYR A 321 11.78 14.27 5.66
CA TYR A 321 10.92 13.65 4.65
C TYR A 321 11.66 13.45 3.31
N ASN A 322 12.31 14.51 2.81
CA ASN A 322 13.09 14.48 1.57
C ASN A 322 14.35 13.62 1.71
N TRP A 323 14.97 13.61 2.90
CA TRP A 323 16.10 12.74 3.20
C TRP A 323 15.73 11.27 3.04
N VAL A 324 14.61 10.83 3.61
CA VAL A 324 14.14 9.44 3.50
C VAL A 324 13.82 9.05 2.05
N GLN A 325 13.29 9.98 1.25
CA GLN A 325 13.02 9.72 -0.18
C GLN A 325 14.29 9.59 -1.02
N GLY A 326 15.24 10.52 -0.81
CA GLY A 326 16.34 10.77 -1.73
C GLY A 326 17.70 10.18 -1.31
N SER A 327 17.90 9.88 -0.04
CA SER A 327 19.19 9.41 0.47
C SER A 327 19.42 7.92 0.17
N SER A 328 20.68 7.58 -0.06
CA SER A 328 21.15 6.20 -0.12
C SER A 328 22.51 6.11 0.55
N LYS A 329 22.63 5.15 1.47
CA LYS A 329 23.86 4.82 2.18
C LYS A 329 24.56 3.66 1.48
N GLN A 330 25.84 3.82 1.19
CA GLN A 330 26.67 2.81 0.54
C GLN A 330 27.97 2.58 1.32
N SER A 331 28.42 1.33 1.39
CA SER A 331 29.72 1.00 1.98
C SER A 331 30.84 1.39 1.01
N ARG A 332 31.95 1.88 1.56
CA ARG A 332 33.20 2.10 0.83
C ARG A 332 33.94 0.79 0.62
N SER A 333 34.78 0.74 -0.41
CA SER A 333 35.71 -0.39 -0.61
C SER A 333 36.86 -0.32 0.40
N LYS A 334 37.56 -1.44 0.62
CA LYS A 334 38.75 -1.46 1.51
C LYS A 334 39.85 -0.53 1.02
N ALA A 335 40.03 -0.41 -0.29
CA ALA A 335 41.00 0.50 -0.91
C ALA A 335 40.63 1.96 -0.64
N ASP A 336 39.36 2.34 -0.83
CA ASP A 336 38.87 3.70 -0.54
C ASP A 336 39.02 4.07 0.94
N ILE A 337 38.80 3.11 1.85
CA ILE A 337 38.99 3.32 3.29
C ILE A 337 40.47 3.58 3.60
N LYS A 338 41.40 2.80 3.03
CA LYS A 338 42.85 3.02 3.21
C LYS A 338 43.26 4.38 2.65
N ALA A 339 42.78 4.73 1.45
CA ALA A 339 43.01 6.03 0.83
C ALA A 339 42.46 7.19 1.65
N PHE A 340 41.25 7.06 2.20
CA PHE A 340 40.64 8.11 3.00
C PHE A 340 41.38 8.30 4.34
N LYS A 341 41.72 7.21 5.05
CA LYS A 341 42.54 7.28 6.27
C LYS A 341 43.91 7.91 6.03
N PHE A 342 44.58 7.55 4.92
CA PHE A 342 45.85 8.16 4.51
C PHE A 342 45.71 9.67 4.29
N LEU A 343 44.69 10.11 3.54
CA LEU A 343 44.48 11.53 3.25
C LEU A 343 44.11 12.33 4.50
N LEU A 344 43.31 11.77 5.42
CA LEU A 344 42.98 12.42 6.69
C LEU A 344 44.24 12.68 7.53
N ARG A 345 45.14 11.70 7.61
CA ARG A 345 46.43 11.85 8.31
C ARG A 345 47.37 12.83 7.60
N HIS A 346 47.47 12.74 6.27
CA HIS A 346 48.39 13.54 5.48
C HIS A 346 48.08 15.04 5.54
N PHE A 347 46.80 15.40 5.56
CA PHE A 347 46.33 16.78 5.66
C PHE A 347 45.92 17.20 7.08
N ASP A 348 46.23 16.38 8.10
CA ASP A 348 45.94 16.62 9.52
C ASP A 348 44.47 17.00 9.80
N VAL A 349 43.54 16.28 9.17
CA VAL A 349 42.10 16.50 9.34
C VAL A 349 41.61 15.76 10.59
N PRO A 350 40.90 16.43 11.52
CA PRO A 350 40.34 15.79 12.70
C PRO A 350 39.40 14.63 12.35
N THR A 351 39.58 13.49 13.03
CA THR A 351 38.75 12.28 12.83
C THR A 351 37.77 12.02 13.98
N GLY A 352 37.62 12.97 14.90
CA GLY A 352 36.76 12.83 16.07
C GLY A 352 37.15 11.62 16.94
N GLN A 353 36.18 10.76 17.25
CA GLN A 353 36.40 9.55 18.05
C GLN A 353 36.95 8.35 17.24
N HIS A 354 37.15 8.52 15.93
CA HIS A 354 37.65 7.44 15.07
C HIS A 354 39.17 7.36 15.13
N GLY A 355 39.67 6.22 15.61
CA GLY A 355 41.08 5.89 15.51
C GLY A 355 41.44 5.57 14.06
N LEU A 356 42.53 6.17 13.56
CA LEU A 356 43.04 5.86 12.22
C LEU A 356 43.65 4.44 12.14
N GLY A 357 43.96 3.82 13.28
CA GLY A 357 44.50 2.46 13.42
C GLY A 357 45.96 2.33 12.95
N ASP A 358 46.64 1.26 13.37
CA ASP A 358 47.99 0.84 12.91
C ASP A 358 47.94 0.24 11.49
N VAL A 359 47.23 0.88 10.57
CA VAL A 359 47.42 0.58 9.16
C VAL A 359 48.78 1.20 8.80
N ASP A 360 49.63 0.51 8.03
CA ASP A 360 50.82 1.10 7.40
C ASP A 360 50.38 2.29 6.52
N LEU A 361 50.19 3.44 7.17
CA LEU A 361 49.77 4.72 6.60
C LEU A 361 50.97 5.47 6.01
N ASP A 362 52.18 4.92 6.16
CA ASP A 362 53.40 5.45 5.58
C ASP A 362 53.54 5.05 4.09
N GLU A 363 52.83 4.00 3.65
CA GLU A 363 52.75 3.64 2.24
C GLU A 363 51.61 4.37 1.51
N ILE A 364 51.97 5.18 0.52
CA ILE A 364 51.02 5.87 -0.36
C ILE A 364 50.18 4.81 -1.12
N PRO A 365 48.84 4.82 -0.97
CA PRO A 365 47.95 3.93 -1.71
C PRO A 365 48.18 4.04 -3.22
N GLU A 366 48.09 2.91 -3.92
CA GLU A 366 48.39 2.81 -5.36
C GLU A 366 47.65 3.87 -6.19
N ASP A 367 46.36 4.08 -5.89
CA ASP A 367 45.50 5.09 -6.53
C ASP A 367 45.93 6.56 -6.33
N LEU A 368 46.83 6.82 -5.37
CA LEU A 368 47.29 8.16 -5.00
C LEU A 368 48.77 8.41 -5.32
N ARG A 369 49.54 7.38 -5.73
CA ARG A 369 50.99 7.48 -5.98
C ARG A 369 51.32 8.50 -7.06
N ASP A 370 50.64 8.42 -8.20
CA ASP A 370 50.90 9.27 -9.37
C ASP A 370 50.18 10.64 -9.34
N LYS A 371 49.46 10.94 -8.25
CA LYS A 371 48.64 12.16 -8.15
C LYS A 371 49.39 13.29 -7.44
N SER A 372 49.32 14.48 -8.03
CA SER A 372 49.84 15.72 -7.41
C SER A 372 49.18 16.02 -6.06
N GLU A 373 49.84 16.81 -5.23
CA GLU A 373 49.32 17.25 -3.92
C GLU A 373 47.95 17.94 -4.05
N GLN A 374 47.79 18.81 -5.05
CA GLN A 374 46.51 19.45 -5.37
C GLN A 374 45.42 18.42 -5.72
N SER A 375 45.77 17.38 -6.47
CA SER A 375 44.82 16.30 -6.81
C SER A 375 44.41 15.48 -5.57
N ARG A 376 45.35 15.24 -4.66
CA ARG A 376 45.09 14.56 -3.38
C ARG A 376 44.15 15.37 -2.49
N GLN A 377 44.34 16.70 -2.45
CA GLN A 377 43.46 17.61 -1.72
C GLN A 377 42.03 17.61 -2.30
N LEU A 378 41.89 17.61 -3.62
CA LEU A 378 40.57 17.51 -4.27
C LEU A 378 39.87 16.18 -3.99
N ILE A 379 40.63 15.07 -3.94
CA ILE A 379 40.10 13.75 -3.59
C ILE A 379 39.65 13.71 -2.13
N LEU A 380 40.44 14.26 -1.20
CA LEU A 380 40.05 14.40 0.20
C LEU A 380 38.76 15.21 0.33
N GLN A 381 38.66 16.35 -0.36
CA GLN A 381 37.45 17.17 -0.35
C GLN A 381 36.23 16.40 -0.90
N ARG A 382 36.40 15.59 -1.95
CA ARG A 382 35.36 14.71 -2.46
C ARG A 382 34.92 13.68 -1.42
N TYR A 383 35.86 13.06 -0.70
CA TYR A 383 35.54 12.11 0.35
C TYR A 383 34.80 12.75 1.52
N LEU A 384 35.26 13.91 2.00
CA LEU A 384 34.60 14.67 3.07
C LEU A 384 33.20 15.13 2.66
N ASN A 385 33.01 15.56 1.42
CA ASN A 385 31.69 15.98 0.91
C ASN A 385 30.66 14.84 0.85
N GLN A 386 31.10 13.59 0.83
CA GLN A 386 30.24 12.40 0.75
C GLN A 386 30.16 11.64 2.08
N ALA A 387 31.13 11.84 2.98
CA ALA A 387 31.17 11.23 4.30
C ALA A 387 30.14 11.87 5.24
N PHE A 388 29.74 11.10 6.25
CA PHE A 388 28.96 11.63 7.37
C PHE A 388 29.76 12.69 8.16
N HIS A 389 29.15 13.29 9.18
CA HIS A 389 29.89 14.06 10.17
C HIS A 389 30.90 13.16 10.90
N GLN A 390 32.01 13.73 11.37
CA GLN A 390 33.08 13.02 12.08
C GLN A 390 32.59 12.26 13.32
N ASP A 391 31.51 12.72 13.96
CA ASP A 391 30.92 12.07 15.14
C ASP A 391 30.09 10.82 14.78
N HIS A 392 29.83 10.56 13.50
CA HIS A 392 29.06 9.39 13.07
C HIS A 392 29.90 8.12 13.15
N PRO A 393 29.41 7.02 13.74
CA PRO A 393 30.14 5.75 13.84
C PRO A 393 30.62 5.18 12.49
N GLN A 394 29.95 5.54 11.39
CA GLN A 394 30.27 5.06 10.04
C GLN A 394 30.96 6.11 9.15
N PHE A 395 31.53 7.17 9.74
CA PHE A 395 32.23 8.26 9.03
C PHE A 395 33.24 7.75 7.99
N LEU A 396 34.11 6.82 8.40
CA LEU A 396 35.18 6.29 7.55
C LEU A 396 34.71 5.20 6.58
N SER A 397 33.68 4.42 6.96
CA SER A 397 33.32 3.18 6.26
C SER A 397 32.22 3.36 5.22
N HIS A 398 31.38 4.38 5.37
CA HIS A 398 30.22 4.60 4.51
C HIS A 398 30.21 5.99 3.89
N TYR A 399 29.41 6.16 2.85
CA TYR A 399 29.12 7.45 2.26
C TYR A 399 27.64 7.59 1.91
N CYS A 400 27.18 8.83 1.83
CA CYS A 400 25.83 9.17 1.43
C CYS A 400 25.81 9.72 0.01
N SER A 401 24.86 9.22 -0.77
CA SER A 401 24.43 9.85 -2.01
C SER A 401 22.99 10.36 -1.85
N PHE A 402 22.64 11.38 -2.62
CA PHE A 402 21.29 11.93 -2.63
C PHE A 402 20.82 12.12 -4.07
N ASN A 403 19.74 11.45 -4.44
CA ASN A 403 19.14 11.56 -5.76
C ASN A 403 17.84 12.37 -5.71
N ARG A 404 17.84 13.58 -6.29
CA ARG A 404 16.68 14.46 -6.35
C ARG A 404 15.51 13.92 -7.18
N GLN A 405 15.77 13.06 -8.16
CA GLN A 405 14.71 12.47 -8.98
C GLN A 405 13.81 11.54 -8.15
N ARG A 406 14.36 10.94 -7.09
CA ARG A 406 13.61 10.07 -6.17
C ARG A 406 12.53 10.81 -5.39
N LEU A 407 12.63 12.14 -5.22
CA LEU A 407 11.61 12.93 -4.52
C LEU A 407 10.22 12.86 -5.17
N ARG A 408 10.17 12.57 -6.48
CA ARG A 408 8.92 12.43 -7.24
C ARG A 408 8.45 10.99 -7.39
N ALA A 409 9.34 10.01 -7.20
CA ALA A 409 9.05 8.60 -7.48
C ALA A 409 9.00 7.71 -6.23
N MET A 410 9.60 8.16 -5.12
CA MET A 410 9.64 7.43 -3.87
C MET A 410 8.73 8.09 -2.84
N VAL A 411 7.88 7.33 -2.17
CA VAL A 411 7.01 7.81 -1.09
C VAL A 411 7.43 7.14 0.22
N PRO A 412 7.69 7.90 1.31
CA PRO A 412 7.94 7.31 2.62
C PRO A 412 6.72 6.55 3.12
N ASN A 413 6.90 5.28 3.48
CA ASN A 413 5.90 4.45 4.12
C ASN A 413 6.10 4.50 5.64
N PHE A 414 5.24 5.25 6.33
CA PHE A 414 5.32 5.46 7.77
C PHE A 414 5.01 4.17 8.54
N LEU A 415 6.01 3.66 9.26
CA LEU A 415 5.93 2.48 10.11
C LEU A 415 5.94 2.86 11.59
N GLY A 416 5.32 2.01 12.42
CA GLY A 416 5.16 2.27 13.86
C GLY A 416 3.87 3.00 14.22
N GLY A 417 2.83 2.92 13.40
CA GLY A 417 1.52 3.54 13.65
C GLY A 417 1.24 4.77 12.77
N GLY A 418 -0.01 5.21 12.79
CA GLY A 418 -0.48 6.37 12.02
C GLY A 418 0.11 7.69 12.50
N LEU A 419 0.23 8.66 11.59
CA LEU A 419 0.64 10.02 11.90
C LEU A 419 -0.45 10.75 12.69
N PRO A 420 -0.12 11.71 13.56
CA PRO A 420 -1.13 12.46 14.29
C PRO A 420 -2.09 13.21 13.37
N ARG A 421 -3.34 13.29 13.80
CA ARG A 421 -4.42 14.04 13.15
C ARG A 421 -4.19 15.54 13.32
N SER A 422 -4.64 16.33 12.34
CA SER A 422 -4.52 17.79 12.39
C SER A 422 -5.72 18.47 13.06
N ASP A 423 -6.85 17.78 13.09
CA ASP A 423 -8.18 18.23 13.54
C ASP A 423 -8.53 17.76 14.95
N GLU A 424 -8.06 16.58 15.37
CA GLU A 424 -8.33 15.98 16.68
C GLU A 424 -7.05 15.46 17.37
N GLY A 425 -7.08 15.39 18.71
CA GLY A 425 -6.01 14.79 19.52
C GLY A 425 -4.98 15.79 20.04
N ASP A 426 -3.77 15.29 20.34
CA ASP A 426 -2.69 16.09 20.91
C ASP A 426 -2.06 17.02 19.86
N ARG A 427 -2.41 18.30 19.95
CA ARG A 427 -1.88 19.37 19.09
C ARG A 427 -0.37 19.54 19.24
N GLU A 428 0.16 19.37 20.44
CA GLU A 428 1.60 19.49 20.69
C GLU A 428 2.35 18.34 20.01
N PHE A 429 1.81 17.12 20.08
CA PHE A 429 2.33 15.97 19.33
C PHE A 429 2.24 16.13 17.82
N TYR A 430 1.13 16.67 17.30
CA TYR A 430 1.02 17.02 15.89
C TYR A 430 2.11 18.01 15.44
N CYS A 431 2.22 19.15 16.12
CA CYS A 431 3.17 20.21 15.79
C CYS A 431 4.63 19.71 15.85
N SER A 432 5.00 18.99 16.92
CA SER A 432 6.33 18.40 17.05
C SER A 432 6.65 17.38 15.94
N THR A 433 5.66 16.58 15.53
CA THR A 433 5.83 15.59 14.46
C THR A 433 6.03 16.26 13.11
N MET A 434 5.17 17.22 12.74
CA MET A 434 5.26 17.91 11.45
C MET A 434 6.54 18.75 11.34
N LEU A 435 6.95 19.42 12.42
CA LEU A 435 8.23 20.12 12.48
C LEU A 435 9.41 19.15 12.33
N THR A 436 9.39 17.99 12.99
CA THR A 436 10.44 16.97 12.83
C THR A 436 10.55 16.48 11.39
N LEU A 437 9.43 16.36 10.66
CA LEU A 437 9.44 15.88 9.28
C LEU A 437 9.96 16.94 8.29
N PHE A 438 9.57 18.20 8.47
CA PHE A 438 9.73 19.24 7.44
C PHE A 438 10.74 20.33 7.78
N LYS A 439 11.06 20.56 9.06
CA LYS A 439 12.13 21.47 9.47
C LYS A 439 13.46 20.71 9.53
N PRO A 440 14.51 21.10 8.75
CA PRO A 440 15.82 20.48 8.85
C PRO A 440 16.44 20.68 10.24
N PHE A 441 17.06 19.65 10.80
CA PHE A 441 17.68 19.71 12.13
C PHE A 441 18.89 18.79 12.24
N ARG A 442 19.83 19.12 13.13
CA ARG A 442 20.81 18.17 13.67
C ARG A 442 20.52 17.86 15.14
N HIS A 443 19.94 18.82 15.86
CA HIS A 443 19.55 18.67 17.26
C HIS A 443 18.07 19.02 17.45
N GLY A 444 17.39 18.34 18.38
CA GLY A 444 15.99 18.59 18.70
C GLY A 444 15.74 20.00 19.23
N THR A 445 16.73 20.61 19.88
CA THR A 445 16.70 22.00 20.36
C THR A 445 16.59 23.01 19.21
N GLU A 446 17.16 22.73 18.04
CA GLU A 446 17.03 23.58 16.84
C GLU A 446 15.61 23.54 16.26
N VAL A 447 14.89 22.43 16.48
CA VAL A 447 13.52 22.25 15.99
C VAL A 447 12.57 23.17 16.76
N ILE A 448 12.64 23.17 18.10
CA ILE A 448 11.77 24.01 18.93
C ILE A 448 12.23 25.48 18.98
N GLY A 449 13.55 25.73 18.91
CA GLY A 449 14.12 27.07 18.97
C GLY A 449 13.96 27.73 20.35
N ALA A 450 13.99 29.06 20.38
CA ALA A 450 13.92 29.84 21.62
C ALA A 450 12.52 29.90 22.25
N ASN A 451 11.47 29.58 21.49
CA ASN A 451 10.08 29.75 21.92
C ASN A 451 9.63 28.73 22.97
N ASN A 452 10.34 27.61 23.09
CA ASN A 452 10.03 26.48 23.97
C ASN A 452 8.56 25.98 23.87
N ASN A 453 7.88 26.28 22.76
CA ASN A 453 6.49 25.91 22.49
C ASN A 453 6.35 25.44 21.05
N TRP A 454 5.90 24.20 20.88
CA TRP A 454 5.75 23.56 19.57
C TRP A 454 4.71 24.23 18.66
N ASP A 455 3.61 24.73 19.22
CA ASP A 455 2.52 25.33 18.43
C ASP A 455 2.91 26.70 17.88
N THR A 456 3.59 27.52 18.71
CA THR A 456 4.16 28.80 18.26
C THR A 456 5.19 28.58 17.16
N THR A 457 6.14 27.65 17.38
CA THR A 457 7.17 27.35 16.38
C THR A 457 6.61 26.75 15.10
N PHE A 458 5.52 25.99 15.18
CA PHE A 458 4.80 25.49 14.00
C PHE A 458 4.17 26.64 13.20
N THR A 459 3.52 27.58 13.89
CA THR A 459 2.83 28.72 13.27
C THR A 459 3.81 29.71 12.63
N GLU A 460 4.98 29.91 13.25
CA GLU A 460 6.03 30.79 12.72
C GLU A 460 6.82 30.14 11.56
N HIS A 461 6.82 28.81 11.46
CA HIS A 461 7.56 28.11 10.42
C HIS A 461 6.87 28.22 9.06
N VAL A 462 7.59 28.70 8.05
CA VAL A 462 7.09 28.81 6.68
C VAL A 462 7.24 27.47 5.95
N PHE A 463 6.15 26.71 5.93
CA PHE A 463 6.06 25.49 5.12
C PHE A 463 5.92 25.79 3.63
N THR A 464 6.55 24.96 2.80
CA THR A 464 6.36 25.02 1.35
C THR A 464 4.95 24.54 0.96
N GLY A 465 4.46 24.98 -0.21
CA GLY A 465 3.15 24.54 -0.71
C GLY A 465 3.04 23.01 -0.83
N ARG A 466 4.14 22.32 -1.15
CA ARG A 466 4.18 20.86 -1.20
C ARG A 466 4.06 20.22 0.18
N GLU A 467 4.69 20.78 1.21
CA GLU A 467 4.62 20.26 2.57
C GLU A 467 3.21 20.44 3.15
N LEU A 468 2.56 21.58 2.87
CA LEU A 468 1.14 21.80 3.21
C LEU A 468 0.22 20.80 2.51
N GLU A 469 0.48 20.48 1.24
CA GLU A 469 -0.25 19.44 0.51
C GLU A 469 -0.04 18.05 1.13
N LEU A 470 1.20 17.71 1.53
CA LEU A 470 1.49 16.45 2.22
C LEU A 470 0.76 16.36 3.56
N MET A 471 0.76 17.43 4.36
CA MET A 471 0.03 17.48 5.63
C MET A 471 -1.47 17.26 5.45
N LYS A 472 -2.08 17.87 4.41
CA LYS A 472 -3.48 17.61 4.05
C LYS A 472 -3.70 16.14 3.66
N ASN A 473 -2.80 15.57 2.86
CA ASN A 473 -2.89 14.16 2.44
C ASN A 473 -2.70 13.19 3.62
N PHE A 474 -1.94 13.53 4.65
CA PHE A 474 -1.85 12.73 5.87
C PHE A 474 -3.18 12.69 6.63
N ASN A 475 -3.90 13.82 6.68
CA ASN A 475 -5.22 13.91 7.30
C ASN A 475 -6.31 13.16 6.50
N LEU A 476 -6.18 13.12 5.17
CA LEU A 476 -7.14 12.47 4.27
C LEU A 476 -7.44 11.01 4.66
N ARG A 477 -6.45 10.27 5.17
CA ARG A 477 -6.68 8.90 5.66
C ARG A 477 -7.74 8.87 6.77
N TYR A 478 -7.67 9.79 7.72
CA TYR A 478 -8.61 9.87 8.84
C TYR A 478 -9.99 10.31 8.35
N GLU A 479 -10.04 11.30 7.46
CA GLU A 479 -11.30 11.71 6.81
C GLU A 479 -11.99 10.55 6.07
N CYS A 480 -11.21 9.65 5.44
CA CYS A 480 -11.72 8.44 4.81
C CYS A 480 -12.22 7.38 5.79
N LEU A 481 -11.62 7.30 6.98
CA LEU A 481 -12.06 6.37 8.04
C LEU A 481 -13.35 6.89 8.69
N ASP A 482 -13.38 8.18 9.03
CA ASP A 482 -14.55 8.85 9.63
C ASP A 482 -15.75 8.77 8.67
N ALA A 483 -15.56 9.08 7.37
CA ALA A 483 -16.62 8.96 6.38
C ALA A 483 -17.16 7.53 6.25
N ARG A 484 -16.31 6.51 6.39
CA ARG A 484 -16.73 5.10 6.37
C ARG A 484 -17.59 4.78 7.60
N ASP A 485 -17.17 5.25 8.76
CA ASP A 485 -17.83 4.96 10.03
C ASP A 485 -19.16 5.71 10.14
N ASP A 486 -19.23 6.97 9.69
CA ASP A 486 -20.46 7.74 9.52
C ASP A 486 -21.45 7.06 8.56
N HIS A 487 -20.96 6.60 7.40
CA HIS A 487 -21.78 5.87 6.45
C HIS A 487 -22.27 4.53 7.05
N SER A 488 -21.46 3.88 7.89
CA SER A 488 -21.88 2.69 8.63
C SER A 488 -22.96 2.99 9.69
N ALA A 489 -22.82 4.10 10.41
CA ALA A 489 -23.78 4.56 11.42
C ALA A 489 -25.12 4.95 10.80
N LYS A 490 -25.12 5.77 9.74
CA LYS A 490 -26.32 6.12 8.96
C LYS A 490 -27.08 4.87 8.49
N ARG A 491 -26.35 3.85 8.02
CA ARG A 491 -26.96 2.56 7.62
C ARG A 491 -27.58 1.76 8.76
N LYS A 492 -27.02 1.84 9.98
CA LYS A 492 -27.61 1.17 11.15
C LYS A 492 -28.87 1.90 11.63
N ALA A 493 -28.90 3.24 11.53
CA ALA A 493 -30.04 4.05 11.93
C ALA A 493 -31.24 3.95 10.95
N ALA A 494 -30.98 3.62 9.68
CA ALA A 494 -32.01 3.43 8.65
C ALA A 494 -32.63 2.01 8.63
N ARG A 495 -32.16 1.10 9.48
CA ARG A 495 -32.75 -0.24 9.70
C ARG A 495 -33.58 -0.22 10.96
#